data_AF-A0A392MCF9-F1
#
_entry.id   AF-A0A392MCF9-F1
#
_cell.length_a   1.000
_cell.length_b   1.000
_cell.length_c   1.000
_cell.angle_alpha   90.00
_cell.angle_beta   90.00
_cell.angle_gamma   90.00
#
_symmetry.space_group_name_H-M   'P 1'
#
loop_
_entity.id
_entity.type
_entity.pdbx_description
1 polymer ?
#
loop_
_entity_poly.entity_id
_entity_poly.type
_entity_poly.pdbx_seq_one_letter_code
_entity_poly.pdbx_strand_id
1 'polypeptide(L)'
;KSFQDLLRKQEGDRSVWEYPFAVAGVNITFMLIQMLDLEAVKPRTLVGATFLKFLAENESAFDLLYCITFKLMDNQWLSMRASYMDFNTVMKSTRRQLEKELLLDDLTQLEDLPSYKLLTQ
;
A
#
# COMPACT_ATOMS: atom_id res chain seq x y z
N LYS A 1 -11.03 9.93 8.43
CA LYS A 1 -10.75 11.11 7.58
C LYS A 1 -10.00 10.66 6.34
N SER A 2 -8.79 10.11 6.52
CA SER A 2 -7.96 9.46 5.50
C SER A 2 -8.69 8.83 4.29
N PHE A 3 -9.66 7.91 4.48
CA PHE A 3 -10.42 7.34 3.36
C PHE A 3 -11.24 8.35 2.55
N GLN A 4 -11.98 9.25 3.22
CA GLN A 4 -12.81 10.25 2.54
C GLN A 4 -11.95 11.28 1.81
N ASP A 5 -10.83 11.66 2.42
CA ASP A 5 -9.88 12.61 1.84
C ASP A 5 -9.21 12.01 0.59
N LEU A 6 -8.84 10.73 0.67
CA LEU A 6 -8.30 9.95 -0.44
C LEU A 6 -9.34 9.70 -1.55
N LEU A 7 -10.59 9.38 -1.19
CA LEU A 7 -11.69 9.17 -2.12
C LEU A 7 -12.02 10.44 -2.90
N ARG A 8 -12.04 11.58 -2.21
CA ARG A 8 -12.34 12.90 -2.77
C ARG A 8 -11.11 13.62 -3.31
N LYS A 9 -9.93 13.01 -3.22
CA LYS A 9 -8.67 13.55 -3.76
C LYS A 9 -8.35 14.95 -3.20
N GLN A 10 -8.52 15.13 -1.89
CA GLN A 10 -8.45 16.45 -1.24
C GLN A 10 -7.02 16.93 -0.95
N GLU A 11 -6.04 16.03 -1.01
CA GLU A 11 -4.64 16.32 -0.67
C GLU A 11 -3.79 16.58 -1.92
N GLY A 12 -2.89 17.57 -1.83
CA GLY A 12 -1.85 17.85 -2.82
C GLY A 12 -2.32 18.53 -4.10
N ASP A 13 -1.36 18.97 -4.89
CA ASP A 13 -1.61 19.43 -6.26
C ASP A 13 -1.68 18.22 -7.20
N ARG A 14 -2.78 18.11 -7.94
CA ARG A 14 -3.15 16.90 -8.67
C ARG A 14 -3.17 17.18 -10.17
N SER A 15 -2.69 16.21 -10.94
CA SER A 15 -2.75 16.29 -12.40
C SER A 15 -4.18 16.23 -12.90
N VAL A 16 -4.46 16.88 -14.03
CA VAL A 16 -5.78 16.83 -14.69
C VAL A 16 -6.16 15.38 -15.02
N TRP A 17 -5.17 14.57 -15.43
CA TRP A 17 -5.31 13.15 -15.69
C TRP A 17 -5.00 12.33 -14.44
N GLU A 18 -5.86 12.46 -13.44
CA GLU A 18 -5.73 11.78 -12.15
C GLU A 18 -6.00 10.27 -12.26
N TYR A 19 -5.47 9.47 -11.32
CA TYR A 19 -5.78 8.04 -11.28
C TYR A 19 -7.24 7.79 -10.88
N PRO A 20 -7.94 6.85 -11.53
CA PRO A 20 -9.29 6.48 -11.11
C PRO A 20 -9.24 5.73 -9.78
N PHE A 21 -9.95 6.23 -8.76
CA PHE A 21 -9.91 5.68 -7.40
C PHE A 21 -10.18 4.16 -7.35
N ALA A 22 -11.25 3.71 -8.00
CA ALA A 22 -11.61 2.29 -8.01
C ALA A 22 -10.57 1.42 -8.73
N VAL A 23 -9.98 1.93 -9.82
CA VAL A 23 -8.93 1.23 -10.57
C VAL A 23 -7.68 1.08 -9.71
N ALA A 24 -7.29 2.12 -8.97
CA ALA A 24 -6.21 2.04 -7.99
C ALA A 24 -6.48 0.98 -6.91
N GLY A 25 -7.68 0.98 -6.32
CA GLY A 25 -8.06 0.00 -5.30
C GLY A 25 -7.92 -1.45 -5.78
N VAL A 26 -8.47 -1.78 -6.96
CA VAL A 26 -8.37 -3.13 -7.53
C VAL A 26 -6.91 -3.53 -7.82
N ASN A 27 -6.11 -2.60 -8.36
CA ASN A 27 -4.69 -2.86 -8.64
C ASN A 27 -3.87 -3.05 -7.36
N ILE A 28 -4.18 -2.30 -6.29
CA ILE A 28 -3.56 -2.48 -4.98
C ILE A 28 -3.90 -3.86 -4.41
N THR A 29 -5.17 -4.27 -4.45
CA THR A 29 -5.58 -5.61 -3.99
C THR A 29 -4.82 -6.70 -4.73
N PHE A 30 -4.76 -6.61 -6.06
CA PHE A 30 -4.03 -7.58 -6.88
C PHE A 30 -2.53 -7.59 -6.56
N MET A 31 -1.91 -6.42 -6.43
CA MET A 31 -0.51 -6.28 -6.07
C MET A 31 -0.21 -6.92 -4.72
N LEU A 32 -1.05 -6.70 -3.70
CA LEU A 32 -0.87 -7.27 -2.37
C LEU A 32 -1.01 -8.80 -2.38
N ILE A 33 -2.03 -9.35 -3.05
CA ILE A 33 -2.22 -10.80 -3.19
C ILE A 33 -0.95 -11.45 -3.76
N GLN A 34 -0.39 -10.87 -4.83
CA GLN A 34 0.83 -11.39 -5.46
C GLN A 34 2.08 -11.19 -4.61
N MET A 35 2.25 -10.01 -4.01
CA MET A 35 3.43 -9.64 -3.23
C MET A 35 3.54 -10.47 -1.94
N LEU A 36 2.41 -10.72 -1.29
CA LEU A 36 2.30 -11.47 -0.04
C LEU A 36 2.17 -12.99 -0.27
N ASP A 37 2.07 -13.42 -1.52
CA ASP A 37 1.95 -14.83 -1.91
C ASP A 37 0.71 -15.54 -1.31
N LEU A 38 -0.42 -14.84 -1.24
CA LEU A 38 -1.63 -15.33 -0.55
C LEU A 38 -2.33 -16.51 -1.25
N GLU A 39 -1.98 -16.78 -2.50
CA GLU A 39 -2.50 -17.94 -3.26
C GLU A 39 -1.77 -19.24 -2.89
N ALA A 40 -0.60 -19.14 -2.22
CA ALA A 40 0.17 -20.31 -1.82
C ALA A 40 -0.32 -20.88 -0.48
N VAL A 41 -0.28 -22.21 -0.35
CA VAL A 41 -0.62 -22.91 0.90
C VAL A 41 0.32 -22.51 2.06
N LYS A 42 1.56 -22.13 1.73
CA LYS A 42 2.56 -21.60 2.66
C LYS A 42 3.34 -20.48 1.98
N PRO A 43 3.74 -19.42 2.69
CA PRO A 43 4.51 -18.33 2.10
C PRO A 43 5.83 -18.83 1.51
N ARG A 44 6.10 -18.48 0.25
CA ARG A 44 7.38 -18.79 -0.42
C ARG A 44 8.39 -17.64 -0.37
N THR A 45 7.95 -16.47 0.06
CA THR A 45 8.76 -15.25 0.16
C THR A 45 8.88 -14.80 1.61
N LEU A 46 9.97 -14.09 1.92
CA LEU A 46 10.19 -13.51 3.26
C LEU A 46 9.10 -12.47 3.60
N VAL A 47 8.66 -11.71 2.60
CA VAL A 47 7.58 -10.71 2.74
C VAL A 47 6.26 -11.40 3.12
N GLY A 48 5.88 -12.46 2.41
CA GLY A 48 4.67 -13.22 2.72
C GLY A 48 4.77 -13.91 4.09
N ALA A 49 5.93 -14.46 4.43
CA ALA A 49 6.16 -15.07 5.74
C ALA A 49 6.07 -14.05 6.88
N THR A 50 6.55 -12.83 6.66
CA THR A 50 6.46 -11.74 7.64
C THR A 50 5.03 -11.26 7.81
N PHE A 51 4.31 -11.05 6.72
CA PHE A 51 2.89 -10.70 6.79
C PHE A 51 2.04 -11.77 7.48
N LEU A 52 2.31 -13.05 7.25
CA LEU A 52 1.59 -14.14 7.90
C LEU A 52 1.72 -14.08 9.44
N LYS A 53 2.86 -13.61 9.98
CA LYS A 53 3.01 -13.40 11.42
C LYS A 53 2.04 -12.32 11.93
N PHE A 54 1.96 -11.17 11.24
CA PHE A 54 1.03 -10.11 11.62
C PHE A 54 -0.44 -10.54 11.49
N LEU A 55 -0.78 -11.30 10.44
CA LEU A 55 -2.13 -11.82 10.25
C LEU A 55 -2.53 -12.81 11.36
N ALA A 56 -1.58 -13.58 11.91
CA ALA A 56 -1.84 -14.48 13.02
C ALA A 56 -2.18 -13.74 14.33
N GLU A 57 -1.76 -12.49 14.47
CA GLU A 57 -1.98 -11.66 15.66
C GLU A 57 -3.13 -10.66 15.48
N ASN A 58 -3.45 -10.29 14.23
CA ASN A 58 -4.47 -9.30 13.89
C ASN A 58 -5.28 -9.73 12.66
N GLU A 59 -6.55 -10.08 12.87
CA GLU A 59 -7.46 -10.50 11.78
C GLU A 59 -7.69 -9.40 10.73
N SER A 60 -7.53 -8.13 11.12
CA SER A 60 -7.62 -6.96 10.22
C SER A 60 -6.28 -6.56 9.60
N ALA A 61 -5.23 -7.38 9.72
CA ALA A 61 -3.90 -7.06 9.20
C ALA A 61 -3.92 -6.77 7.69
N PHE A 62 -4.70 -7.51 6.90
CA PHE A 62 -4.82 -7.25 5.47
C PHE A 62 -5.51 -5.91 5.19
N ASP A 63 -6.61 -5.62 5.88
CA ASP A 63 -7.35 -4.36 5.72
C ASP A 63 -6.48 -3.14 6.08
N LEU A 64 -5.74 -3.26 7.17
CA LEU A 64 -4.80 -2.22 7.60
C LEU A 64 -3.69 -2.04 6.57
N LEU A 65 -3.04 -3.13 6.13
CA LEU A 65 -1.98 -3.07 5.13
C LEU A 65 -2.50 -2.49 3.80
N TYR A 66 -3.73 -2.82 3.40
CA TYR A 66 -4.39 -2.25 2.23
C TYR A 66 -4.54 -0.73 2.36
N CYS A 67 -4.99 -0.24 3.52
CA CYS A 67 -5.12 1.19 3.78
C CYS A 67 -3.77 1.91 3.73
N ILE A 68 -2.74 1.35 4.39
CA ILE A 68 -1.36 1.87 4.34
C ILE A 68 -0.89 1.95 2.89
N THR A 69 -1.09 0.88 2.12
CA THR A 69 -0.65 0.77 0.74
C THR A 69 -1.33 1.80 -0.16
N PHE A 70 -2.62 2.04 0.02
CA PHE A 70 -3.35 3.03 -0.77
C PHE A 70 -2.88 4.44 -0.44
N LYS A 71 -2.71 4.78 0.84
CA LYS A 71 -2.16 6.09 1.21
C LYS A 71 -0.72 6.26 0.73
N LEU A 72 0.10 5.21 0.77
CA LEU A 72 1.45 5.22 0.21
C LEU A 72 1.43 5.47 -1.31
N MET A 73 0.55 4.79 -2.04
CA MET A 73 0.37 4.97 -3.48
C MET A 73 0.00 6.42 -3.82
N ASP A 74 -0.98 7.01 -3.11
CA ASP A 74 -1.38 8.41 -3.31
C ASP A 74 -0.25 9.39 -2.97
N ASN A 75 0.47 9.14 -1.88
CA ASN A 75 1.61 9.96 -1.51
C ASN A 75 2.72 9.90 -2.59
N GLN A 76 3.00 8.72 -3.15
CA GLN A 76 3.95 8.59 -4.25
C GLN A 76 3.46 9.28 -5.51
N TRP A 77 2.17 9.15 -5.83
CA TRP A 77 1.55 9.84 -6.95
C TRP A 77 1.78 11.35 -6.88
N LEU A 78 1.49 11.96 -5.73
CA LEU A 78 1.68 13.39 -5.49
C LEU A 78 3.17 13.79 -5.53
N SER A 79 4.03 13.02 -4.86
CA SER A 79 5.48 13.27 -4.83
C SER A 79 6.11 13.24 -6.23
N MET A 80 5.65 12.32 -7.08
CA MET A 80 6.13 12.17 -8.46
C MET A 80 5.47 13.16 -9.43
N ARG A 81 4.47 13.94 -8.99
CA ARG A 81 3.61 14.76 -9.86
C ARG A 81 3.05 13.93 -11.02
N ALA A 82 2.62 12.72 -10.70
CA ALA A 82 2.23 11.72 -11.66
C ALA A 82 0.96 12.10 -12.43
N SER A 83 0.89 11.61 -13.66
CA SER A 83 -0.30 11.58 -14.49
C SER A 83 -0.79 10.14 -14.66
N TYR A 84 -1.97 9.97 -15.24
CA TYR A 84 -2.51 8.66 -15.62
C TYR A 84 -1.51 7.77 -16.36
N MET A 85 -0.65 8.35 -17.21
CA MET A 85 0.37 7.62 -17.95
C MET A 85 1.44 6.97 -17.04
N ASP A 86 1.63 7.52 -15.85
CA ASP A 86 2.63 7.08 -14.87
C ASP A 86 2.09 6.03 -13.90
N PHE A 87 0.83 5.62 -14.04
CA PHE A 87 0.15 4.72 -13.08
C PHE A 87 0.96 3.46 -12.76
N ASN A 88 1.45 2.77 -13.80
CA ASN A 88 2.27 1.57 -13.61
C ASN A 88 3.61 1.87 -12.90
N THR A 89 4.18 3.04 -13.14
CA THR A 89 5.42 3.47 -12.49
C THR A 89 5.18 3.72 -10.99
N VAL A 90 4.10 4.41 -10.64
CA VAL A 90 3.69 4.65 -9.24
C VAL A 90 3.41 3.33 -8.53
N MET A 91 2.65 2.41 -9.15
CA MET A 91 2.36 1.09 -8.56
C MET A 91 3.64 0.27 -8.28
N LYS A 92 4.60 0.26 -9.22
CA LYS A 92 5.90 -0.43 -9.03
C LYS A 92 6.71 0.18 -7.89
N SER A 93 6.73 1.51 -7.82
CA SER A 93 7.40 2.24 -6.74
C SER A 93 6.73 1.97 -5.38
N THR A 94 5.40 1.86 -5.35
CA THR A 94 4.62 1.59 -4.13
C THR A 94 4.94 0.19 -3.62
N ARG A 95 4.90 -0.81 -4.51
CA ARG A 95 5.28 -2.20 -4.20
C ARG A 95 6.68 -2.27 -3.60
N ARG A 96 7.67 -1.66 -4.26
CA ARG A 96 9.07 -1.72 -3.84
C ARG A 96 9.27 -1.09 -2.46
N GLN A 97 8.60 0.02 -2.19
CA GLN A 97 8.66 0.66 -0.89
C GLN A 97 8.03 -0.23 0.19
N LEU A 98 6.88 -0.83 -0.09
CA LEU A 98 6.18 -1.70 0.85
C LEU A 98 6.95 -2.99 1.16
N GLU A 99 7.53 -3.64 0.13
CA GLU A 99 8.41 -4.80 0.30
C GLU A 99 9.61 -4.46 1.19
N LYS A 100 10.21 -3.27 1.02
CA LYS A 100 11.31 -2.81 1.86
C LYS A 100 10.86 -2.60 3.31
N GLU A 101 9.70 -1.97 3.52
CA GLU A 101 9.20 -1.70 4.87
C GLU A 101 8.88 -3.00 5.61
N LEU A 102 8.20 -3.97 4.97
CA LEU A 102 7.89 -5.27 5.57
C LEU A 102 9.10 -6.15 5.91
N LEU A 103 10.30 -5.78 5.45
CA LEU A 103 11.54 -6.49 5.73
C LEU A 103 12.45 -5.74 6.72
N LEU A 104 11.94 -4.71 7.40
CA LEU A 104 12.65 -4.04 8.47
C LEU A 104 12.78 -4.97 9.69
N ASP A 105 13.97 -5.04 10.28
CA ASP A 105 14.32 -6.00 11.34
C ASP A 105 13.55 -5.77 12.66
N ASP A 106 13.19 -4.51 12.96
CA ASP A 106 12.58 -4.11 14.23
C ASP A 106 11.04 -3.98 14.17
N LEU A 107 10.38 -4.59 13.18
CA LEU A 107 8.92 -4.55 13.09
C LEU A 107 8.25 -5.51 14.07
N THR A 108 7.42 -4.96 14.96
CA THR A 108 6.61 -5.74 15.90
C THR A 108 5.13 -5.80 15.49
N GLN A 109 4.64 -4.77 14.81
CA GLN A 109 3.26 -4.64 14.33
C GLN A 109 3.23 -3.82 13.03
N LEU A 110 2.12 -3.84 12.30
CA LEU A 110 1.98 -3.11 11.03
C LEU A 110 1.99 -1.60 11.22
N GLU A 111 1.63 -1.12 12.40
CA GLU A 111 1.65 0.29 12.81
C GLU A 111 3.07 0.85 12.89
N ASP A 112 4.08 -0.02 13.03
CA ASP A 112 5.50 0.38 13.04
C ASP A 112 6.03 0.68 11.62
N LEU A 113 5.27 0.32 10.57
CA LEU A 113 5.65 0.62 9.19
C LEU A 113 5.78 2.14 8.99
N PRO A 114 6.88 2.63 8.40
CA PRO A 114 7.06 4.05 8.12
C PRO A 114 5.89 4.69 7.34
N SER A 115 5.21 3.92 6.49
CA SER A 115 4.05 4.38 5.73
C SER A 115 2.75 4.45 6.54
N TYR A 116 2.66 3.83 7.72
CA TYR A 116 1.48 3.92 8.60
C TYR A 116 1.15 5.36 8.98
N LYS A 117 2.17 6.21 9.17
CA LYS A 117 2.01 7.64 9.47
C LYS A 117 1.16 8.41 8.45
N LEU A 118 1.03 7.91 7.22
CA LEU A 118 0.20 8.53 6.18
C LEU A 118 -1.31 8.35 6.44
N LEU A 119 -1.70 7.43 7.33
CA LEU A 119 -3.09 7.23 7.74
C LEU A 119 -3.54 8.21 8.82
N THR A 120 -2.58 8.73 9.60
CA THR A 120 -2.81 9.57 10.77
C THR A 120 -2.53 11.06 10.53
N GLN A 121 -2.04 11.40 9.32
CA GLN A 121 -1.89 12.77 8.83
C GLN A 121 -3.24 13.43 8.47
#